data_AF-A0A382VJ26-F1
#
_entry.id   AF-A0A382VJ26-F1
#
_cell.length_a   1.000
_cell.length_b   1.000
_cell.length_c   1.000
_cell.angle_alpha   90.00
_cell.angle_beta   90.00
_cell.angle_gamma   90.00
#
_symmetry.space_group_name_H-M   'P 1'
#
loop_
_entity.id
_entity.type
_entity.pdbx_description
1 polymer ?
#
loop_
_entity_poly.entity_id
_entity_poly.type
_entity_poly.pdbx_seq_one_letter_code
_entity_poly.pdbx_strand_id
1 'polypeptide(L)' 'MAEYTKLLVQEVQLYERDVTLRMPFKFGVTTLRESPQVFARVRIRLPDGREGWGLSAEMLAPKWFDK' A
#
# COMPACT_ATOMS: atom_id res chain seq x y z
N MET A 1 -30.68 -6.21 6.40
CA MET A 1 -29.99 -5.49 5.31
C MET A 1 -28.82 -4.77 5.93
N ALA A 2 -27.59 -4.96 5.44
CA ALA A 2 -26.43 -4.27 6.00
C ALA A 2 -26.55 -2.77 5.72
N GLU A 3 -26.42 -1.95 6.74
CA GLU A 3 -26.37 -0.49 6.61
C GLU A 3 -24.99 -0.10 6.09
N TYR A 4 -24.93 0.70 5.03
CA TYR A 4 -23.68 1.18 4.45
C TYR A 4 -23.46 2.65 4.81
N THR A 5 -22.27 2.96 5.31
CA THR A 5 -21.87 4.34 5.54
C THR A 5 -21.32 4.93 4.25
N LYS A 6 -21.92 6.02 3.76
CA LYS A 6 -21.34 6.82 2.66
C LYS A 6 -20.07 7.52 3.17
N LEU A 7 -19.02 7.53 2.36
CA LEU A 7 -17.78 8.25 2.63
C LEU A 7 -17.37 9.07 1.41
N LEU A 8 -16.71 10.19 1.65
CA LEU A 8 -16.11 11.02 0.60
C LEU A 8 -14.60 10.91 0.68
N VAL A 9 -13.96 10.58 -0.43
CA VAL A 9 -12.50 10.67 -0.56
C VAL A 9 -12.17 12.14 -0.83
N GLN A 10 -11.54 12.79 0.15
CA GLN A 10 -11.17 14.20 0.06
C GLN A 10 -9.80 14.38 -0.59
N GLU A 11 -8.89 13.45 -0.34
CA GLU A 11 -7.50 13.55 -0.80
C GLU A 11 -6.86 12.17 -0.91
N VAL A 12 -6.00 11.99 -1.91
CA VAL A 12 -5.16 10.81 -2.09
C VAL A 12 -3.73 11.28 -2.31
N GLN A 13 -2.81 10.81 -1.48
CA GLN A 13 -1.39 11.03 -1.60
C GLN A 13 -0.70 9.68 -1.87
N LEU A 14 0.11 9.63 -2.93
CA LEU A 14 0.86 8.44 -3.31
C LEU A 14 2.34 8.70 -3.12
N TYR A 15 3.03 7.74 -2.48
CA TYR A 15 4.45 7.81 -2.22
C TYR A 15 5.12 6.50 -2.59
N GLU A 16 6.40 6.58 -2.93
CA GLU A 16 7.26 5.45 -3.20
C GLU A 16 8.59 5.63 -2.45
N ARG A 17 9.18 4.53 -1.99
CA ARG A 17 10.55 4.51 -1.49
C ARG A 17 11.24 3.23 -1.89
N ASP A 18 12.54 3.31 -2.15
CA ASP A 18 13.38 2.12 -2.27
C ASP A 18 13.57 1.46 -0.89
N VAL A 19 13.46 0.13 -0.84
CA VAL A 19 13.63 -0.65 0.38
C VAL A 19 14.62 -1.79 0.14
N THR A 20 15.71 -1.81 0.91
CA THR A 20 16.57 -2.98 1.07
C THR A 20 15.99 -3.91 2.14
N LEU A 21 15.76 -5.18 1.80
CA LEU A 21 15.16 -6.14 2.70
C LEU A 21 16.17 -6.57 3.78
N ARG A 22 15.76 -6.49 5.05
CA ARG A 22 16.56 -7.01 6.17
C ARG A 22 16.85 -8.51 6.05
N MET A 23 15.88 -9.27 5.54
CA MET A 23 16.04 -10.69 5.23
C MET A 23 15.78 -10.89 3.74
N PRO A 24 16.80 -11.18 2.93
CA PRO A 24 16.61 -11.49 1.51
C PRO A 24 15.72 -12.72 1.33
N PHE A 25 14.81 -12.66 0.37
CA PHE A 25 13.86 -13.73 0.08
C PHE A 25 14.25 -14.47 -1.21
N LYS A 26 14.29 -15.81 -1.20
CA LYS A 26 14.62 -16.61 -2.39
C LYS A 26 13.37 -17.01 -3.16
N PHE A 27 13.37 -16.74 -4.46
CA PHE A 27 12.41 -17.22 -5.45
C PHE A 27 13.18 -18.03 -6.51
N GLY A 28 13.13 -19.36 -6.43
CA GLY A 28 13.88 -20.22 -7.34
C GLY A 28 15.39 -19.94 -7.27
N VAL A 29 15.99 -19.61 -8.43
CA VAL A 29 17.40 -19.25 -8.55
C VAL A 29 17.71 -17.78 -8.21
N THR A 30 16.68 -16.95 -8.04
CA THR A 30 16.82 -15.52 -7.74
C THR A 30 16.65 -15.24 -6.25
N THR A 31 17.41 -14.26 -5.74
CA THR A 31 17.25 -13.76 -4.36
C THR A 31 16.85 -12.28 -4.40
N LEU A 32 15.65 -11.97 -3.95
CA LEU A 32 15.15 -10.61 -3.78
C LEU A 32 15.85 -9.96 -2.58
N ARG A 33 16.66 -8.93 -2.84
CA ARG A 33 17.41 -8.17 -1.83
C ARG A 33 16.84 -6.77 -1.62
N GLU A 34 16.23 -6.20 -2.64
CA GLU A 34 15.65 -4.87 -2.61
C GLU A 34 14.41 -4.82 -3.51
N SER A 35 13.47 -3.95 -3.15
CA SER A 35 12.25 -3.69 -3.91
C SER A 35 11.67 -2.35 -3.48
N PRO A 36 11.10 -1.55 -4.40
CA PRO A 36 10.35 -0.38 -4.00
C PRO A 36 9.11 -0.77 -3.17
N GLN A 37 8.75 0.10 -2.23
CA GLN A 37 7.50 0.03 -1.48
C GLN A 37 6.66 1.26 -1.81
N VAL A 38 5.39 1.04 -2.12
CA VAL A 38 4.43 2.12 -2.36
C VAL A 38 3.52 2.31 -1.16
N PHE A 39 3.08 3.55 -0.97
CA PHE A 39 2.15 3.95 0.08
C PHE A 39 1.01 4.75 -0.53
N ALA A 40 -0.21 4.49 -0.06
CA ALA A 40 -1.38 5.31 -0.33
C ALA A 40 -1.87 5.88 1.00
N ARG A 41 -1.88 7.21 1.10
CA ARG A 41 -2.47 7.93 2.23
C ARG A 41 -3.74 8.62 1.75
N VAL A 42 -4.86 8.31 2.39
CA VAL A 42 -6.18 8.76 1.95
C VAL A 42 -6.86 9.51 3.08
N ARG A 43 -7.36 10.72 2.79
CA ARG A 43 -8.25 11.44 3.72
C ARG A 43 -9.69 11.17 3.33
N ILE A 44 -10.48 10.69 4.27
CA ILE A 44 -11.93 10.50 4.09
C ILE A 44 -12.73 11.45 4.98
N ARG A 45 -13.93 11.81 4.53
CA ARG A 45 -14.93 12.55 5.29
C ARG A 45 -16.23 11.75 5.37
N LEU A 46 -16.83 11.70 6.56
CA LEU A 46 -18.13 11.10 6.83
C LEU A 46 -19.26 12.15 6.70
N PRO A 47 -20.53 11.73 6.56
CA PRO A 47 -21.66 12.64 6.43
C PRO A 47 -21.88 13.51 7.67
N ASP A 48 -21.46 13.05 8.84
CA ASP A 48 -21.51 13.79 10.11
C ASP A 48 -20.37 14.83 10.25
N GLY A 49 -19.56 15.01 9.20
CA GLY A 49 -18.47 15.97 9.16
C GLY A 49 -17.14 15.48 9.75
N ARG A 50 -17.10 14.29 10.36
CA ARG A 50 -15.83 13.72 10.84
C ARG A 50 -14.90 13.40 9.69
N GLU A 51 -13.61 13.59 9.93
CA GLU A 51 -12.56 13.26 8.98
C GLU A 51 -11.49 12.37 9.60
N GLY A 52 -10.83 11.60 8.76
CA GLY A 52 -9.71 10.76 9.18
C GLY A 52 -8.75 10.48 8.04
N TRP A 53 -7.49 10.28 8.41
CA TRP A 53 -6.46 9.77 7.51
C TRP A 53 -6.33 8.25 7.67
N GLY A 54 -6.35 7.54 6.55
CA GLY A 54 -5.95 6.14 6.43
C GLY A 54 -4.64 6.02 5.67
N LEU A 55 -3.91 4.92 5.91
CA LEU A 55 -2.68 4.58 5.22
C LEU A 55 -2.73 3.10 4.80
N SER A 56 -2.29 2.81 3.59
CA SER A 56 -1.97 1.46 3.12
C SER A 56 -0.57 1.46 2.51
N ALA A 57 0.09 0.31 2.53
CA ALA A 57 1.40 0.12 1.93
C ALA A 57 1.50 -1.27 1.30
N GLU A 58 2.19 -1.35 0.16
CA GLU A 58 2.40 -2.60 -0.57
C GLU A 58 3.84 -2.65 -1.09
N MET A 59 4.43 -3.84 -1.11
CA MET A 59 5.77 -4.04 -1.69
C MET A 59 5.63 -4.30 -3.19
N LEU A 60 6.36 -3.56 -4.03
CA LEU A 60 6.40 -3.79 -5.48
C LEU A 60 7.38 -4.91 -5.85
N ALA A 61 7.30 -6.04 -5.14
CA ALA A 61 8.13 -7.19 -5.45
C ALA A 61 7.85 -7.65 -6.89
N PRO A 62 8.89 -7.97 -7.68
CA PRO A 62 8.72 -8.49 -9.03
C PRO A 62 7.77 -9.70 -9.00
N LYS A 63 6.71 -9.69 -9.79
CA LYS A 63 5.73 -10.80 -9.83
C LYS A 63 6.18 -11.96 -10.72
N TRP A 64 7.25 -11.78 -11.48
CA TRP A 64 7.75 -12.70 -12.49
C TRP A 64 9.17 -13.12 -12.08
N PHE A 65 9.27 -14.20 -11.32
CA PHE A 65 10.53 -14.90 -11.15
C PHE A 65 10.46 -16.14 -12.01
N ASP A 66 11.48 -16.38 -12.84
CA ASP A 66 11.65 -17.69 -13.48
C ASP A 66 11.76 -18.73 -12.35
N LYS A 67 10.73 -19.57 -12.25
CA LYS A 67 10.64 -20.66 -11.29
C LYS A 67 11.50 -21.84 -11.73
#